data_AF-T1BN67-F1
#
_entry.id   AF-T1BN67-F1
#
_cell.length_a   1.000
_cell.length_b   1.000
_cell.length_c   1.000
_cell.angle_alpha   90.00
_cell.angle_beta   90.00
_cell.angle_gamma   90.00
#
_symmetry.space_group_name_H-M   'P 1'
#
loop_
_entity.id
_entity.type
_entity.pdbx_description
1 polymer ?
#
loop_
_entity_poly.entity_id
_entity_poly.type
_entity_poly.pdbx_seq_one_letter_code
_entity_poly.pdbx_strand_id
1 'polypeptide(L)'
;MADLSSIERRKLERLLRMGSGYVLDFSDRTFSEFFEEHTRRDINATVYRERGTSKANRLRGFWAVEGNHLVGKVIQALILYGQAENCLGDEPGLTELTDDCWKIASRMMRDAPVAELDALNATVDERDFETVAQHIREAIEKNQPEAALDRLHTFVIKYVRTLCEQRGVEVNRDKALHSIFGEYVKRLRASEPSLESDVGQLADIAAARPRETQVEEPAPCAVHAC
;
A
#
# COMPACT_ATOMS: atom_id res chain seq x y z
N MET A 1 14.89 -3.10 9.77
CA MET A 1 15.69 -4.32 9.60
C MET A 1 14.80 -5.54 9.78
N ALA A 2 14.87 -6.48 8.84
CA ALA A 2 14.12 -7.72 8.91
C ALA A 2 14.81 -8.77 9.79
N ASP A 3 14.00 -9.54 10.51
CA ASP A 3 14.43 -10.66 11.33
C ASP A 3 14.58 -11.94 10.49
N LEU A 4 15.73 -12.02 9.82
CA LEU A 4 16.14 -13.18 9.03
C LEU A 4 17.39 -13.82 9.65
N SER A 5 17.24 -15.06 10.12
CA SER A 5 18.37 -15.88 10.53
C SER A 5 19.33 -16.14 9.37
N SER A 6 20.56 -16.53 9.68
CA SER A 6 21.57 -16.86 8.65
C SER A 6 21.13 -18.04 7.77
N ILE A 7 20.41 -19.00 8.34
CA ILE A 7 19.89 -20.18 7.63
C ILE A 7 18.77 -19.76 6.67
N GLU A 8 17.84 -18.92 7.11
CA GLU A 8 16.74 -18.43 6.28
C GLU A 8 17.26 -17.59 5.11
N ARG A 9 18.24 -16.72 5.34
CA ARG A 9 18.91 -15.98 4.26
C ARG A 9 19.52 -16.92 3.23
N ARG A 10 20.20 -17.99 3.65
CA ARG A 10 20.78 -18.97 2.72
C ARG A 10 19.72 -19.70 1.91
N LYS A 11 18.57 -20.05 2.51
CA LYS A 11 17.45 -20.66 1.78
C LYS A 11 16.90 -19.72 0.71
N LEU A 12 16.65 -18.45 1.08
CA LEU A 12 16.18 -17.42 0.17
C LEU A 12 17.17 -17.14 -0.96
N GLU A 13 18.46 -17.00 -0.64
CA GLU A 13 19.51 -16.76 -1.64
C GLU A 13 19.64 -17.93 -2.63
N ARG A 14 19.45 -19.17 -2.16
CA ARG A 14 19.45 -20.36 -3.00
C ARG A 14 18.23 -20.37 -3.93
N LEU A 15 17.03 -20.19 -3.37
CA LEU A 15 15.78 -20.16 -4.13
C LEU A 15 15.77 -19.06 -5.21
N LEU A 16 16.25 -17.87 -4.86
CA LEU A 16 16.28 -16.70 -5.74
C LEU A 16 17.54 -16.63 -6.64
N ARG A 17 18.37 -17.68 -6.63
CA ARG A 17 19.58 -17.83 -7.47
C ARG A 17 20.60 -16.69 -7.32
N MET A 18 20.82 -16.26 -6.08
CA MET A 18 21.64 -15.09 -5.74
C MET A 18 23.16 -15.31 -5.67
N GLY A 19 23.63 -16.52 -5.98
CA GLY A 19 25.05 -16.91 -5.83
C GLY A 19 26.03 -16.11 -6.72
N SER A 20 25.57 -15.63 -7.88
CA SER A 20 26.40 -14.90 -8.87
C SER A 20 26.16 -13.39 -8.86
N GLY A 21 25.36 -12.85 -7.92
CA GLY A 21 25.00 -11.43 -7.89
C GLY A 21 23.71 -11.07 -8.64
N TYR A 22 23.10 -12.04 -9.31
CA TYR A 22 21.80 -11.92 -9.98
C TYR A 22 20.65 -12.24 -9.01
N VAL A 23 19.42 -11.94 -9.42
CA VAL A 23 18.19 -12.33 -8.72
C VAL A 23 17.26 -12.82 -9.81
N LEU A 24 16.94 -14.12 -9.81
CA LEU A 24 16.15 -14.76 -10.87
C LEU A 24 16.66 -14.36 -12.27
N ASP A 25 15.76 -13.99 -13.18
CA ASP A 25 16.04 -13.53 -14.55
C ASP A 25 15.95 -12.00 -14.71
N PHE A 26 15.88 -11.25 -13.61
CA PHE A 26 15.70 -9.80 -13.67
C PHE A 26 16.88 -9.07 -14.32
N SER A 27 16.54 -8.14 -15.22
CA SER A 27 17.43 -7.04 -15.64
C SER A 27 17.48 -5.97 -14.55
N ASP A 28 18.44 -5.04 -14.60
CA ASP A 28 18.46 -3.93 -13.63
C ASP A 28 17.23 -3.03 -13.72
N ARG A 29 16.69 -2.84 -14.94
CA ARG A 29 15.47 -2.06 -15.16
C ARG A 29 14.26 -2.76 -14.54
N THR A 30 14.01 -4.01 -14.91
CA THR A 30 12.85 -4.77 -14.43
C THR A 30 12.92 -5.04 -12.93
N PHE A 31 14.12 -5.21 -12.38
CA PHE A 31 14.31 -5.29 -10.93
C PHE A 31 13.89 -3.99 -10.23
N SER A 32 14.25 -2.83 -10.79
CA SER A 32 13.83 -1.54 -10.23
C SER A 32 12.33 -1.34 -10.29
N GLU A 33 11.72 -1.62 -11.45
CA GLU A 33 10.27 -1.52 -11.66
C GLU A 33 9.50 -2.42 -10.69
N PHE A 34 9.98 -3.65 -10.50
CA PHE A 34 9.38 -4.60 -9.56
C PHE A 34 9.29 -4.05 -8.13
N PHE A 35 10.37 -3.43 -7.63
CA PHE A 35 10.38 -2.86 -6.28
C PHE A 35 9.50 -1.60 -6.16
N GLU A 36 9.47 -0.76 -7.18
CA GLU A 36 8.59 0.40 -7.23
C GLU A 36 7.11 -0.02 -7.19
N GLU A 37 6.73 -1.02 -7.97
CA GLU A 37 5.37 -1.57 -8.01
C GLU A 37 4.95 -2.18 -6.67
N HIS A 38 5.80 -3.01 -6.07
CA HIS A 38 5.43 -3.79 -4.89
C HIS A 38 5.62 -3.03 -3.58
N THR A 39 6.51 -2.04 -3.53
CA THR A 39 6.91 -1.36 -2.28
C THR A 39 6.99 0.16 -2.38
N ARG A 40 6.91 0.75 -3.58
CA ARG A 40 7.19 2.18 -3.84
C ARG A 40 8.58 2.62 -3.35
N ARG A 41 9.56 1.72 -3.44
CA ARG A 41 10.94 1.98 -3.05
C ARG A 41 11.85 1.87 -4.26
N ASP A 42 12.75 2.85 -4.40
CA ASP A 42 13.85 2.77 -5.35
C ASP A 42 14.95 1.86 -4.80
N ILE A 43 14.97 0.60 -5.26
CA ILE A 43 16.00 -0.38 -4.90
C ILE A 43 17.42 0.03 -5.33
N ASN A 44 17.56 1.04 -6.20
CA ASN A 44 18.84 1.60 -6.58
C ASN A 44 19.35 2.67 -5.61
N ALA A 45 18.56 3.08 -4.62
CA ALA A 45 18.97 4.08 -3.65
C ALA A 45 20.26 3.66 -2.93
N THR A 46 21.08 4.65 -2.57
CA THR A 46 22.39 4.43 -1.93
C THR A 46 22.29 3.65 -0.61
N VAL A 47 21.16 3.77 0.09
CA VAL A 47 20.87 3.05 1.34
C VAL A 47 20.93 1.53 1.20
N TYR A 48 20.65 0.98 0.01
CA TYR A 48 20.69 -0.46 -0.25
C TYR A 48 22.03 -0.96 -0.80
N ARG A 49 23.02 -0.06 -1.02
CA ARG A 49 24.28 -0.39 -1.70
C ARG A 49 25.46 -0.66 -0.77
N GLU A 50 25.24 -0.78 0.54
CA GLU A 50 26.31 -1.02 1.54
C GLU A 50 27.20 -2.22 1.16
N ARG A 51 26.61 -3.27 0.59
CA ARG A 51 27.31 -4.51 0.21
C ARG A 51 27.73 -4.55 -1.27
N GLY A 52 27.54 -3.47 -2.01
CA GLY A 52 27.84 -3.36 -3.45
C GLY A 52 26.61 -3.11 -4.32
N THR A 53 26.82 -3.07 -5.64
CA THR A 53 25.84 -2.59 -6.62
C THR A 53 25.06 -3.69 -7.36
N SER A 54 25.45 -4.97 -7.18
CA SER A 54 24.73 -6.10 -7.80
C SER A 54 23.29 -6.18 -7.29
N LYS A 55 22.38 -6.78 -8.08
CA LYS A 55 20.98 -6.95 -7.68
C LYS A 55 20.86 -7.74 -6.38
N ALA A 56 21.65 -8.80 -6.24
CA ALA A 56 21.66 -9.59 -5.01
C ALA A 56 22.15 -8.77 -3.81
N ASN A 57 23.16 -7.91 -3.98
CA ASN A 57 23.64 -7.06 -2.89
C ASN A 57 22.64 -5.97 -2.52
N ARG A 58 21.95 -5.38 -3.51
CA ARG A 58 20.83 -4.46 -3.27
C ARG A 58 19.69 -5.15 -2.52
N LEU A 59 19.33 -6.38 -2.90
CA LEU A 59 18.31 -7.17 -2.19
C LEU A 59 18.73 -7.48 -0.74
N ARG A 60 19.99 -7.84 -0.50
CA ARG A 60 20.53 -8.02 0.86
C ARG A 60 20.50 -6.71 1.66
N GLY A 61 20.79 -5.58 1.01
CA GLY A 61 20.67 -4.25 1.61
C GLY A 61 19.22 -3.93 1.98
N PHE A 62 18.28 -4.23 1.10
CA PHE A 62 16.84 -4.09 1.38
C PHE A 62 16.41 -4.92 2.60
N TRP A 63 16.85 -6.17 2.72
CA TRP A 63 16.60 -7.00 3.91
C TRP A 63 17.18 -6.40 5.20
N ALA A 64 18.33 -5.75 5.11
CA ALA A 64 19.00 -5.14 6.26
C ALA A 64 18.32 -3.82 6.69
N VAL A 65 17.83 -3.02 5.74
CA VAL A 65 17.27 -1.70 6.02
C VAL A 65 15.78 -1.80 6.39
N GLU A 66 14.98 -2.48 5.57
CA GLU A 66 13.52 -2.44 5.67
C GLU A 66 12.96 -3.34 6.79
N GLY A 67 11.68 -3.14 7.11
CA GLY A 67 10.96 -3.93 8.13
C GLY A 67 10.47 -5.29 7.63
N ASN A 68 10.11 -6.17 8.57
CA ASN A 68 9.62 -7.53 8.30
C ASN A 68 8.48 -7.56 7.27
N HIS A 69 7.52 -6.65 7.37
CA HIS A 69 6.35 -6.64 6.47
C HIS A 69 6.73 -6.41 5.00
N LEU A 70 7.51 -5.34 4.71
CA LEU A 70 7.96 -5.04 3.34
C LEU A 70 8.85 -6.15 2.79
N VAL A 71 9.75 -6.68 3.61
CA VAL A 71 10.62 -7.78 3.21
C VAL A 71 9.83 -9.06 2.93
N GLY A 72 8.89 -9.42 3.79
CA GLY A 72 8.00 -10.57 3.57
C GLY A 72 7.17 -10.43 2.30
N LYS A 73 6.58 -9.25 2.05
CA LYS A 73 5.82 -8.95 0.83
C LYS A 73 6.66 -9.14 -0.43
N VAL A 74 7.87 -8.58 -0.47
CA VAL A 74 8.79 -8.71 -1.61
C VAL A 74 9.21 -10.16 -1.82
N ILE A 75 9.51 -10.90 -0.76
CA ILE A 75 9.89 -12.31 -0.87
C ILE A 75 8.74 -13.13 -1.49
N GLN A 76 7.49 -12.96 -1.01
CA GLN A 76 6.35 -13.66 -1.60
C GLN A 76 6.17 -13.31 -3.08
N ALA A 77 6.24 -12.02 -3.42
CA ALA A 77 6.11 -11.56 -4.80
C ALA A 77 7.21 -12.15 -5.71
N LEU A 78 8.46 -12.22 -5.24
CA LEU A 78 9.56 -12.83 -5.98
C LEU A 78 9.38 -14.34 -6.16
N ILE A 79 8.83 -15.04 -5.16
CA ILE A 79 8.51 -16.47 -5.28
C ILE A 79 7.42 -16.69 -6.34
N LEU A 80 6.34 -15.91 -6.29
CA LEU A 80 5.24 -16.00 -7.26
C LEU A 80 5.72 -15.69 -8.68
N TYR A 81 6.52 -14.63 -8.84
CA TYR A 81 7.13 -14.30 -10.12
C TYR A 81 8.02 -15.45 -10.62
N GLY A 82 8.88 -16.00 -9.75
CA GLY A 82 9.75 -17.12 -10.10
C GLY A 82 9.00 -18.36 -10.56
N GLN A 83 7.84 -18.64 -9.94
CA GLN A 83 6.96 -19.74 -10.35
C GLN A 83 6.27 -19.44 -11.70
N ALA A 84 5.78 -18.21 -11.89
CA ALA A 84 5.07 -17.81 -13.10
C ALA A 84 5.98 -17.80 -14.34
N GLU A 85 7.19 -17.26 -14.21
CA GLU A 85 8.18 -17.18 -15.28
C GLU A 85 9.07 -18.44 -15.37
N ASN A 86 8.82 -19.44 -14.51
CA ASN A 86 9.58 -20.68 -14.42
C ASN A 86 11.10 -20.46 -14.36
N CYS A 87 11.52 -19.46 -13.58
CA CYS A 87 12.92 -19.03 -13.46
C CYS A 87 13.55 -19.35 -12.08
N LEU A 88 12.83 -20.10 -11.24
CA LEU A 88 13.38 -20.82 -10.09
C LEU A 88 14.40 -21.88 -10.56
N GLY A 89 15.28 -22.32 -9.66
CA GLY A 89 16.26 -23.37 -10.02
C GLY A 89 15.61 -24.75 -10.16
N ASP A 90 16.23 -25.69 -10.88
CA ASP A 90 15.68 -27.03 -11.13
C ASP A 90 16.24 -28.11 -10.20
N GLU A 91 16.56 -27.75 -8.96
CA GLU A 91 17.25 -28.65 -8.03
C GLU A 91 16.32 -29.63 -7.30
N PRO A 92 16.81 -30.84 -6.95
CA PRO A 92 16.07 -31.75 -6.10
C PRO A 92 15.69 -31.08 -4.77
N GLY A 93 14.41 -31.15 -4.40
CA GLY A 93 13.87 -30.50 -3.21
C GLY A 93 13.45 -29.04 -3.40
N LEU A 94 13.37 -28.53 -4.63
CA LEU A 94 12.90 -27.16 -4.90
C LEU A 94 11.54 -26.87 -4.28
N THR A 95 10.58 -27.81 -4.36
CA THR A 95 9.25 -27.63 -3.78
C THR A 95 9.33 -27.39 -2.27
N GLU A 96 10.10 -28.21 -1.55
CA GLU A 96 10.32 -28.06 -0.10
C GLU A 96 11.02 -26.73 0.23
N LEU A 97 12.03 -26.35 -0.56
CA LEU A 97 12.72 -25.08 -0.40
C LEU A 97 11.78 -23.88 -0.62
N THR A 98 10.90 -23.97 -1.63
CA THR A 98 9.91 -22.95 -1.95
C THR A 98 8.90 -22.81 -0.81
N ASP A 99 8.39 -23.93 -0.31
CA ASP A 99 7.46 -23.95 0.82
C ASP A 99 8.08 -23.37 2.09
N ASP A 100 9.35 -23.70 2.36
CA ASP A 100 10.09 -23.15 3.49
C ASP A 100 10.27 -21.63 3.36
N CYS A 101 10.65 -21.14 2.17
CA CYS A 101 10.80 -19.70 1.92
C CYS A 101 9.45 -18.97 2.00
N TRP A 102 8.37 -19.59 1.53
CA TRP A 102 7.02 -19.06 1.66
C TRP A 102 6.60 -18.95 3.12
N LYS A 103 6.89 -19.96 3.95
CA LYS A 103 6.62 -19.94 5.40
C LYS A 103 7.40 -18.84 6.10
N ILE A 104 8.68 -18.64 5.74
CA ILE A 104 9.50 -17.54 6.26
C ILE A 104 8.85 -16.20 5.94
N ALA A 105 8.52 -15.94 4.68
CA ALA A 105 7.89 -14.68 4.27
C ALA A 105 6.52 -14.45 4.93
N SER A 106 5.71 -15.51 5.01
CA SER A 106 4.41 -15.49 5.67
C SER A 106 4.52 -15.28 7.18
N ARG A 107 5.60 -15.75 7.83
CA ARG A 107 5.89 -15.43 9.23
C ARG A 107 6.21 -13.95 9.35
N MET A 108 7.09 -13.41 8.50
CA MET A 108 7.49 -12.00 8.58
C MET A 108 6.33 -11.03 8.39
N MET A 109 5.35 -11.39 7.55
CA MET A 109 4.13 -10.61 7.38
C MET A 109 3.20 -10.68 8.59
N ARG A 110 3.26 -11.76 9.38
CA ARG A 110 2.48 -11.97 10.61
C ARG A 110 3.16 -11.43 11.87
N ASP A 111 4.49 -11.51 11.94
CA ASP A 111 5.37 -10.97 12.98
C ASP A 111 5.67 -9.48 12.74
N ALA A 112 4.83 -8.78 11.98
CA ALA A 112 4.74 -7.34 12.16
C ALA A 112 4.39 -7.14 13.64
N PRO A 113 5.21 -6.43 14.43
CA PRO A 113 4.85 -6.17 15.80
C PRO A 113 3.49 -5.50 15.77
N VAL A 114 2.52 -6.19 16.36
CA VAL A 114 1.33 -5.62 16.95
C VAL A 114 1.77 -4.84 18.20
N ALA A 115 2.71 -3.92 17.99
CA ALA A 115 3.11 -2.87 18.91
C ALA A 115 2.94 -1.62 18.04
N GLU A 116 1.80 -0.95 18.07
CA GLU A 116 1.08 -0.55 19.27
C GLU A 116 -0.45 -0.73 19.11
N LEU A 117 -0.99 -1.78 19.72
CA LEU A 117 -2.43 -1.88 19.98
C LEU A 117 -2.85 -1.05 21.23
N ASP A 118 -1.94 -0.21 21.75
CA ASP A 118 -2.17 0.72 22.87
C ASP A 118 -1.86 2.21 22.54
N ALA A 119 -1.47 2.57 21.31
CA ALA A 119 -1.14 3.95 20.93
C ALA A 119 -2.28 4.67 20.17
N LEU A 120 -3.53 4.43 20.55
CA LEU A 120 -4.65 5.26 20.07
C LEU A 120 -4.67 6.69 20.65
N ASN A 121 -3.59 7.15 21.31
CA ASN A 121 -3.49 8.46 21.93
C ASN A 121 -2.23 9.23 21.49
N ALA A 122 -2.48 10.40 20.88
CA ALA A 122 -1.58 11.55 20.69
C ALA A 122 -0.29 11.23 19.91
N THR A 123 -0.26 11.35 18.58
CA THR A 123 -0.29 12.58 17.76
C THR A 123 -0.18 12.12 16.31
N VAL A 124 -0.73 12.87 15.34
CA VAL A 124 -0.63 12.53 13.91
C VAL A 124 0.82 12.66 13.44
N ASP A 125 1.56 11.57 13.52
CA ASP A 125 2.77 11.31 12.74
C ASP A 125 2.41 10.32 11.62
N GLU A 126 3.19 10.31 10.53
CA GLU A 126 3.02 9.44 9.34
C GLU A 126 2.85 7.94 9.66
N ARG A 127 3.25 7.52 10.87
CA ARG A 127 3.08 6.16 11.42
C ARG A 127 1.62 5.76 11.66
N ASP A 128 0.72 6.72 11.86
CA ASP A 128 -0.72 6.46 12.04
C ASP A 128 -1.38 5.97 10.75
N PHE A 129 -0.93 6.46 9.60
CA PHE A 129 -1.53 6.12 8.31
C PHE A 129 -1.25 4.65 7.93
N GLU A 130 -0.02 4.20 8.14
CA GLU A 130 0.39 2.83 7.81
C GLU A 130 -0.33 1.81 8.72
N THR A 131 -0.48 2.14 10.00
CA THR A 131 -1.21 1.33 10.98
C THR A 131 -2.71 1.23 10.66
N VAL A 132 -3.35 2.35 10.32
CA VAL A 132 -4.76 2.35 9.91
C VAL A 132 -4.97 1.58 8.61
N ALA A 133 -4.10 1.79 7.61
CA ALA A 133 -4.18 1.07 6.35
C ALA A 133 -4.04 -0.45 6.55
N GLN A 134 -3.18 -0.88 7.47
CA GLN A 134 -3.04 -2.28 7.83
C GLN A 134 -4.32 -2.85 8.46
N HIS A 135 -4.92 -2.14 9.43
CA HIS A 135 -6.18 -2.59 10.05
C HIS A 135 -7.37 -2.63 9.07
N ILE A 136 -7.39 -1.74 8.08
CA ILE A 136 -8.40 -1.76 7.02
C ILE A 136 -8.20 -3.01 6.14
N ARG A 137 -6.97 -3.28 5.70
CA ARG A 137 -6.65 -4.49 4.91
C ARG A 137 -7.02 -5.77 5.65
N GLU A 138 -6.66 -5.89 6.93
CA GLU A 138 -6.98 -7.07 7.74
C GLU A 138 -8.48 -7.27 7.94
N ALA A 139 -9.26 -6.19 8.08
CA ALA A 139 -10.71 -6.29 8.14
C ALA A 139 -11.31 -6.77 6.80
N ILE A 140 -10.76 -6.32 5.68
CA ILE A 140 -11.18 -6.79 4.34
C ILE A 140 -10.83 -8.27 4.17
N GLU A 141 -9.62 -8.69 4.52
CA GLU A 141 -9.17 -10.10 4.42
C GLU A 141 -10.00 -11.04 5.31
N LYS A 142 -10.45 -10.58 6.47
CA LYS A 142 -11.32 -11.33 7.39
C LYS A 142 -12.80 -11.26 7.02
N ASN A 143 -13.14 -10.65 5.88
CA ASN A 143 -14.50 -10.46 5.40
C ASN A 143 -15.40 -9.67 6.39
N GLN A 144 -14.83 -8.64 7.00
CA GLN A 144 -15.49 -7.73 7.97
C GLN A 144 -15.53 -6.29 7.42
N PRO A 145 -16.32 -6.02 6.36
CA PRO A 145 -16.34 -4.71 5.70
C PRO A 145 -16.83 -3.58 6.61
N GLU A 146 -17.71 -3.87 7.59
CA GLU A 146 -18.19 -2.88 8.55
C GLU A 146 -17.06 -2.39 9.46
N ALA A 147 -16.20 -3.30 9.92
CA ALA A 147 -15.04 -2.96 10.73
C ALA A 147 -13.99 -2.17 9.94
N ALA A 148 -13.82 -2.47 8.64
CA ALA A 148 -12.96 -1.69 7.75
C ALA A 148 -13.47 -0.26 7.60
N LEU A 149 -14.78 -0.09 7.37
CA LEU A 149 -15.42 1.22 7.22
C LEU A 149 -15.36 2.05 8.50
N ASP A 150 -15.59 1.45 9.67
CA ASP A 150 -15.52 2.14 10.96
C ASP A 150 -14.11 2.69 11.26
N ARG A 151 -13.07 1.91 10.91
CA ARG A 151 -11.67 2.30 11.03
C ARG A 151 -11.32 3.46 10.09
N LEU A 152 -11.76 3.37 8.83
CA LEU A 152 -11.58 4.45 7.86
C LEU A 152 -12.26 5.74 8.34
N HIS A 153 -13.51 5.63 8.78
CA HIS A 153 -14.29 6.76 9.29
C HIS A 153 -13.59 7.44 10.47
N THR A 154 -13.14 6.65 11.46
CA THR A 154 -12.42 7.15 12.62
C THR A 154 -11.14 7.89 12.23
N PHE A 155 -10.37 7.33 11.29
CA PHE A 155 -9.15 7.96 10.80
C PHE A 155 -9.43 9.28 10.09
N VAL A 156 -10.37 9.31 9.14
CA VAL A 156 -10.70 10.51 8.37
C VAL A 156 -11.17 11.64 9.30
N ILE A 157 -12.01 11.33 10.30
CA ILE A 157 -12.46 12.31 11.27
C ILE A 157 -11.28 12.88 12.08
N LYS A 158 -10.39 12.02 12.59
CA LYS A 158 -9.22 12.48 13.34
C LYS A 158 -8.30 13.33 12.46
N TYR A 159 -8.00 12.87 11.25
CA TYR A 159 -7.14 13.59 10.30
C TYR A 159 -7.67 14.99 9.98
N VAL A 160 -8.95 15.09 9.63
CA VAL A 160 -9.58 16.38 9.32
C VAL A 160 -9.57 17.30 10.54
N ARG A 161 -9.85 16.77 11.74
CA ARG A 161 -9.80 17.54 12.99
C ARG A 161 -8.39 18.09 13.25
N THR A 162 -7.36 17.28 13.13
CA THR A 162 -5.96 17.73 13.31
C THR A 162 -5.54 18.77 12.27
N LEU A 163 -5.92 18.58 10.99
CA LEU A 163 -5.66 19.55 9.92
C LEU A 163 -6.30 20.92 10.21
N CYS A 164 -7.48 20.92 10.84
CA CYS A 164 -8.18 22.11 11.27
C CYS A 164 -7.51 22.78 12.48
N GLU A 165 -7.09 22.00 13.48
CA GLU A 165 -6.33 22.47 14.65
C GLU A 165 -5.01 23.15 14.26
N GLN A 166 -4.25 22.56 13.33
CA GLN A 166 -2.98 23.11 12.83
C GLN A 166 -3.13 24.50 12.20
N ARG A 167 -4.33 24.85 11.70
CA ARG A 167 -4.65 26.16 11.11
C ARG A 167 -5.42 27.06 12.07
N GLY A 168 -5.47 26.72 13.36
CA GLY A 168 -6.10 27.52 14.40
C GLY A 168 -7.64 27.48 14.38
N VAL A 169 -8.24 26.43 13.80
CA VAL A 169 -9.68 26.18 13.96
C VAL A 169 -9.89 25.46 15.28
N GLU A 170 -10.79 25.99 16.11
CA GLU A 170 -11.11 25.39 17.40
C GLU A 170 -11.98 24.15 17.18
N VAL A 171 -11.38 22.98 17.40
CA VAL A 171 -12.03 21.69 17.25
C VAL A 171 -12.55 21.22 18.61
N ASN A 172 -13.86 21.02 18.69
CA ASN A 172 -14.50 20.35 19.82
C ASN A 172 -15.05 18.99 19.35
N ARG A 173 -14.92 17.95 20.19
CA ARG A 173 -15.52 16.62 19.98
C ARG A 173 -17.02 16.67 19.66
N ASP A 174 -17.74 17.64 20.21
CA ASP A 174 -19.19 17.81 20.00
C ASP A 174 -19.55 18.55 18.70
N LYS A 175 -18.58 19.22 18.05
CA LYS A 175 -18.81 19.89 16.77
C LYS A 175 -18.85 18.85 15.65
N ALA A 176 -19.87 18.93 14.80
CA ALA A 176 -19.99 18.11 13.60
C ALA A 176 -18.88 18.41 12.59
N LEU A 177 -18.42 17.37 11.88
CA LEU A 177 -17.27 17.46 10.96
C LEU A 177 -17.47 18.52 9.86
N HIS A 178 -18.67 18.60 9.27
CA HIS A 178 -18.99 19.56 8.23
C HIS A 178 -18.90 21.02 8.72
N SER A 179 -19.20 21.28 9.99
CA SER A 179 -19.07 22.61 10.58
C SER A 179 -17.60 23.01 10.76
N ILE A 180 -16.78 22.07 11.23
CA ILE A 180 -15.33 22.28 11.37
C ILE A 180 -14.69 22.49 9.99
N PHE A 181 -15.11 21.70 9.00
CA PHE A 181 -14.65 21.82 7.63
C PHE A 181 -15.07 23.15 6.98
N GLY A 182 -16.28 23.63 7.27
CA GLY A 182 -16.74 24.95 6.84
C GLY A 182 -15.90 26.09 7.41
N GLU A 183 -15.56 26.03 8.71
CA GLU A 183 -14.65 26.99 9.35
C GLU A 183 -13.23 26.92 8.76
N TYR A 184 -12.75 25.71 8.48
CA TYR A 184 -11.47 25.48 7.82
C TYR A 184 -11.42 26.10 6.42
N VAL A 185 -12.41 25.81 5.56
CA VAL A 185 -12.50 26.38 4.21
C VAL A 185 -12.60 27.91 4.25
N LYS A 186 -13.36 28.47 5.20
CA LYS A 186 -13.48 29.92 5.37
C LYS A 186 -12.13 30.56 5.73
N ARG A 187 -11.31 29.91 6.58
CA ARG A 187 -9.96 30.39 6.90
C ARG A 187 -8.96 30.17 5.77
N LEU A 188 -9.09 29.08 5.02
CA LEU A 188 -8.26 28.81 3.85
C LEU A 188 -8.47 29.89 2.78
N ARG A 189 -9.73 30.26 2.53
CA ARG A 189 -10.09 31.38 1.62
C ARG A 189 -9.62 32.75 2.10
N ALA A 190 -9.47 32.96 3.41
CA ALA A 190 -8.99 34.22 3.96
C ALA A 190 -7.45 34.37 3.96
N SER A 191 -6.71 33.26 3.83
CA SER A 191 -5.24 33.23 3.85
C SER A 191 -4.60 33.10 2.46
N GLU A 192 -5.33 32.61 1.46
CA GLU A 192 -4.87 32.53 0.05
C GLU A 192 -5.96 33.03 -0.92
N PRO A 193 -5.88 34.29 -1.39
CA PRO A 193 -6.86 34.88 -2.33
C PRO A 193 -6.83 34.25 -3.75
N SER A 194 -5.85 33.40 -4.07
CA SER A 194 -5.65 32.82 -5.41
C SER A 194 -6.40 31.51 -5.68
N LEU A 195 -7.09 30.95 -4.70
CA LEU A 195 -7.79 29.66 -4.82
C LEU A 195 -9.25 29.76 -5.33
N GLU A 196 -9.72 30.95 -5.70
CA GLU A 196 -11.05 31.09 -6.33
C GLU A 196 -11.13 30.41 -7.70
N SER A 197 -10.00 30.22 -8.40
CA SER A 197 -9.93 29.57 -9.71
C SER A 197 -10.22 28.06 -9.64
N ASP A 198 -9.66 27.35 -8.65
CA ASP A 198 -9.53 25.89 -8.76
C ASP A 198 -10.64 25.14 -8.00
N VAL A 199 -11.19 25.74 -6.94
CA VAL A 199 -12.29 25.13 -6.17
C VAL A 199 -13.64 25.29 -6.88
N GLY A 200 -13.80 26.34 -7.71
CA GLY A 200 -14.97 26.51 -8.58
C GLY A 200 -15.08 25.43 -9.65
N GLN A 201 -13.95 25.07 -10.28
CA GLN A 201 -13.91 24.02 -11.30
C GLN A 201 -14.25 22.63 -10.75
N LEU A 202 -13.85 22.31 -9.52
CA LEU A 202 -14.18 21.03 -8.89
C LEU A 202 -15.67 20.91 -8.48
N ALA A 203 -16.30 22.02 -8.10
CA ALA A 203 -17.73 22.06 -7.80
C ALA A 203 -18.59 21.90 -9.07
N ASP A 204 -18.16 22.47 -10.20
CA ASP A 204 -18.84 22.34 -11.50
C ASP A 204 -18.74 20.91 -12.06
N ILE A 205 -17.61 20.23 -11.83
CA ILE A 205 -17.43 18.80 -12.20
C ILE A 205 -18.34 17.89 -11.35
N ALA A 206 -18.57 18.22 -10.08
CA ALA A 206 -19.49 17.47 -9.21
C ALA A 206 -20.98 17.79 -9.47
N ALA A 207 -21.29 18.99 -9.98
CA ALA A 207 -22.65 19.42 -10.32
C ALA A 207 -23.09 18.95 -11.72
N ALA A 208 -22.16 18.54 -12.58
CA ALA A 208 -22.45 17.88 -13.85
C ALA A 208 -23.02 16.48 -13.60
N ARG A 209 -24.33 16.40 -13.32
CA ARG A 209 -25.07 15.12 -13.33
C ARG A 209 -24.76 14.38 -14.63
N PRO A 210 -24.42 13.07 -14.58
CA PRO A 210 -24.44 12.27 -15.80
C PRO A 210 -25.86 12.34 -16.36
N ARG A 211 -25.98 12.74 -17.63
CA ARG A 211 -27.25 12.59 -18.37
C ARG A 211 -27.64 11.12 -18.25
N GLU A 212 -28.77 10.85 -17.63
CA GLU A 212 -29.42 9.55 -17.71
C GLU A 212 -29.60 9.22 -19.19
N THR A 213 -28.74 8.35 -19.70
CA THR A 213 -28.93 7.72 -21.00
C THR A 213 -30.18 6.88 -20.85
N GLN A 214 -31.31 7.38 -21.35
CA GLN A 214 -32.53 6.61 -21.48
C GLN A 214 -32.19 5.37 -22.29
N VAL A 215 -32.26 4.21 -21.63
CA VAL A 215 -32.28 2.92 -22.29
C VAL A 215 -33.63 2.86 -22.98
N GLU A 216 -33.66 3.18 -24.28
CA GLU A 216 -34.83 2.91 -25.12
C GLU A 216 -35.07 1.40 -25.13
N GLU A 217 -36.16 1.02 -24.50
CA GLU A 217 -36.77 -0.31 -24.54
C GLU A 217 -37.18 -0.60 -26.00
N PRO A 218 -36.77 -1.74 -26.60
CA PRO A 218 -37.16 -2.04 -27.98
C PRO A 218 -38.66 -2.37 -28.04
N ALA A 219 -39.39 -1.58 -28.83
CA ALA A 219 -40.82 -1.75 -29.07
C ALA A 219 -41.17 -3.14 -29.66
N PRO A 220 -42.37 -3.67 -29.37
CA PRO A 220 -42.76 -5.02 -29.76
C PRO A 220 -43.04 -5.10 -31.26
N CYS A 221 -42.45 -6.11 -31.90
CA CYS A 221 -42.66 -6.41 -33.31
C CYS A 221 -44.05 -7.05 -33.49
N ALA A 222 -45.02 -6.28 -33.97
CA ALA A 222 -46.34 -6.77 -34.38
C ALA A 222 -46.52 -6.62 -35.90
N VAL A 223 -46.41 -7.77 -36.58
CA VAL A 223 -47.25 -8.29 -37.67
C VAL A 223 -47.99 -7.28 -38.59
N HIS A 224 -47.74 -7.35 -39.91
CA HIS A 224 -48.75 -7.47 -41.00
C HIS A 224 -48.02 -7.54 -42.36
N ALA A 225 -48.18 -8.65 -43.11
CA ALA A 225 -49.17 -8.82 -44.17
C ALA A 225 -48.81 -8.10 -45.48
N CYS A 226 -48.29 -8.87 -46.43
CA CYS A 226 -48.61 -8.85 -47.86
C CYS A 226 -48.09 -10.12 -48.52
#